data_AF-A0A2D7VY96-F1
#
_entry.id   AF-A0A2D7VY96-F1
#
_cell.length_a   1.000
_cell.length_b   1.000
_cell.length_c   1.000
_cell.angle_alpha   90.00
_cell.angle_beta   90.00
_cell.angle_gamma   90.00
#
_symmetry.space_group_name_H-M   'P 1'
#
loop_
_entity.id
_entity.type
_entity.pdbx_description
1 polymer ?
#
loop_
_entity_poly.entity_id
_entity_poly.type
_entity_poly.pdbx_seq_one_letter_code
_entity_poly.pdbx_strand_id
1 'polypeptide(L)'
;MSWQGEMTTIVRQLIYDVDPSNYTYSDERLETTILVAAQLVSTEIDFEQAYTIDVEQCTLTPDPTDPTTSLTSANKDDGFINLVSLKASCIIMGSEMKTQALNAVRVNDGPSSIDMTAVANYIKYLYEYSCKKYDEYKFNYAAGNNAVGKAILSPYSPGSDVVQRSYDYVRGYFR
;
A
#
# COMPACT_ATOMS: atom_id res chain seq x y z
N MET A 1 15.63 7.77 11.39
CA MET A 1 14.94 6.48 11.61
C MET A 1 14.71 5.85 10.23
N SER A 2 14.65 4.52 10.13
CA SER A 2 14.73 3.82 8.84
C SER A 2 13.41 3.90 8.07
N TRP A 3 12.28 3.81 8.77
CA TRP A 3 10.96 3.86 8.14
C TRP A 3 10.65 5.18 7.44
N GLN A 4 11.09 6.33 7.97
CA GLN A 4 10.88 7.62 7.32
C GLN A 4 11.50 7.61 5.93
N GLY A 5 12.71 7.07 5.76
CA GLY A 5 13.35 7.03 4.45
C GLY A 5 12.64 6.09 3.48
N GLU A 6 12.46 4.83 3.88
CA GLU A 6 11.92 3.81 2.97
C GLU A 6 10.44 4.04 2.65
N MET A 7 9.59 4.27 3.65
CA MET A 7 8.15 4.42 3.44
C MET A 7 7.82 5.72 2.73
N THR A 8 8.51 6.83 3.00
CA THR A 8 8.30 8.07 2.23
C THR A 8 8.70 7.86 0.77
N THR A 9 9.81 7.18 0.49
CA THR A 9 10.23 6.88 -0.88
C THR A 9 9.19 6.02 -1.61
N ILE A 10 8.62 5.01 -0.95
CA ILE A 10 7.53 4.19 -1.51
C ILE A 10 6.31 5.06 -1.80
N VAL A 11 5.86 5.88 -0.84
CA VAL A 11 4.69 6.74 -1.02
C VAL A 11 4.91 7.77 -2.13
N ARG A 12 6.09 8.40 -2.21
CA ARG A 12 6.48 9.32 -3.29
C ARG A 12 6.32 8.67 -4.66
N GLN A 13 6.79 7.43 -4.80
CA GLN A 13 6.64 6.68 -6.05
C GLN A 13 5.17 6.35 -6.37
N LEU A 14 4.35 6.05 -5.36
CA LEU A 14 2.93 5.74 -5.54
C LEU A 14 2.09 6.96 -5.97
N ILE A 15 2.42 8.15 -5.45
CA ILE A 15 1.73 9.40 -5.79
C ILE A 15 2.39 10.14 -6.96
N TYR A 16 3.45 9.58 -7.55
CA TYR A 16 4.22 10.18 -8.64
C TYR A 16 4.90 11.53 -8.27
N ASP A 17 5.26 11.73 -7.00
CA ASP A 17 6.05 12.88 -6.52
C ASP A 17 7.55 12.55 -6.51
N VAL A 18 8.10 12.34 -7.71
CA VAL A 18 9.41 11.69 -7.93
C VAL A 18 10.53 12.64 -8.35
N ASP A 19 10.23 13.92 -8.61
CA ASP A 19 11.22 14.90 -9.05
C ASP A 19 11.95 15.52 -7.85
N PRO A 20 13.24 15.19 -7.60
CA PRO A 20 13.96 15.69 -6.43
C PRO A 20 14.24 17.20 -6.48
N SER A 21 14.12 17.81 -7.67
CA SER A 21 14.31 19.25 -7.83
C SER A 21 13.04 20.05 -7.55
N ASN A 22 11.87 19.39 -7.54
CA ASN A 22 10.58 20.04 -7.39
C ASN A 22 9.52 19.10 -6.80
N TYR A 23 9.73 18.67 -5.54
CA TYR A 23 8.73 17.91 -4.82
C TYR A 23 7.48 18.76 -4.52
N THR A 24 6.31 18.17 -4.75
CA THR A 24 5.01 18.77 -4.42
C THR A 24 4.71 18.67 -2.93
N TYR A 25 5.16 17.58 -2.29
CA TYR A 25 4.92 17.29 -0.87
C TYR A 25 6.23 17.36 -0.08
N SER A 26 6.22 18.04 1.08
CA SER A 26 7.35 17.99 2.01
C SER A 26 7.44 16.62 2.70
N ASP A 27 8.63 16.24 3.14
CA ASP A 27 8.85 14.97 3.82
C ASP A 27 8.00 14.87 5.10
N GLU A 28 7.89 15.96 5.87
CA GLU A 28 7.10 15.98 7.11
C GLU A 28 5.61 15.71 6.84
N ARG A 29 5.08 16.22 5.71
CA ARG A 29 3.69 15.96 5.32
C ARG A 29 3.49 14.49 4.98
N LEU A 30 4.44 13.87 4.28
CA LEU A 30 4.36 12.45 3.91
C LEU A 30 4.50 11.55 5.13
N GLU A 31 5.48 11.83 6.01
CA GLU A 31 5.68 11.10 7.27
C GLU A 31 4.45 11.16 8.17
N THR A 32 3.88 12.35 8.36
CA THR A 32 2.64 12.52 9.14
C THR A 32 1.49 11.73 8.52
N THR A 33 1.35 11.76 7.19
CA THR A 33 0.31 11.01 6.49
C THR A 33 0.50 9.50 6.64
N ILE A 34 1.75 9.02 6.60
CA ILE A 34 2.10 7.61 6.83
C ILE A 34 1.69 7.18 8.25
N LEU A 35 1.94 7.99 9.28
CA LEU A 35 1.54 7.65 10.65
C LEU A 35 0.03 7.68 10.86
N VAL A 36 -0.67 8.64 10.27
CA VAL A 36 -2.15 8.66 10.27
C VAL A 36 -2.70 7.43 9.56
N ALA A 37 -2.11 7.06 8.42
CA ALA A 37 -2.48 5.85 7.70
C ALA A 37 -2.21 4.59 8.56
N ALA A 38 -1.06 4.51 9.23
CA ALA A 38 -0.73 3.42 10.14
C ALA A 38 -1.77 3.26 11.24
N GLN A 39 -2.15 4.35 11.90
CA GLN A 39 -3.18 4.35 12.94
C GLN A 39 -4.51 3.81 12.42
N LEU A 40 -4.93 4.22 11.22
CA LEU A 40 -6.16 3.71 10.61
C LEU A 40 -6.06 2.24 10.24
N VAL A 41 -4.97 1.82 9.60
CA VAL A 41 -4.78 0.41 9.20
C VAL A 41 -4.72 -0.50 10.42
N SER A 42 -4.10 -0.09 11.52
CA SER A 42 -4.07 -0.85 12.78
C SER A 42 -5.45 -1.03 13.43
N THR A 43 -6.45 -0.21 13.07
CA THR A 43 -7.85 -0.47 13.49
C THR A 43 -8.60 -1.42 12.55
N GLU A 44 -8.09 -1.60 11.34
CA GLU A 44 -8.75 -2.37 10.28
C GLU A 44 -8.22 -3.82 10.16
N ILE A 45 -6.97 -4.05 10.56
CA ILE A 45 -6.23 -5.29 10.40
C ILE A 45 -5.43 -5.54 11.68
N ASP A 46 -5.45 -6.78 12.16
CA ASP A 46 -4.59 -7.22 13.25
C ASP A 46 -3.26 -7.69 12.67
N PHE A 47 -2.16 -7.07 13.11
CA PHE A 47 -0.81 -7.38 12.66
C PHE A 47 -0.15 -8.34 13.65
N GLU A 48 0.76 -9.18 13.18
CA GLU A 48 1.55 -10.06 14.05
C GLU A 48 2.43 -9.26 15.03
N GLN A 49 2.89 -8.07 14.61
CA GLN A 49 3.67 -7.16 15.42
C GLN A 49 2.81 -6.03 15.99
N ALA A 50 2.99 -5.74 17.28
CA ALA A 50 2.36 -4.60 17.93
C ALA A 50 3.20 -3.33 17.71
N TYR A 51 2.65 -2.37 16.97
CA TYR A 51 3.26 -1.06 16.74
C TYR A 51 2.66 0.00 17.64
N THR A 52 3.52 0.77 18.31
CA THR A 52 3.15 2.02 19.00
C THR A 52 3.34 3.17 18.03
N ILE A 53 2.23 3.83 17.69
CA ILE A 53 2.17 4.92 16.72
C ILE A 53 1.84 6.21 17.46
N ASP A 54 2.70 7.22 17.34
CA ASP A 54 2.45 8.56 17.84
C ASP A 54 2.55 9.57 16.69
N VAL A 55 1.38 10.10 16.30
CA VAL A 55 1.26 11.05 15.20
C VAL A 55 1.80 12.44 15.59
N GLU A 56 1.71 12.83 16.86
CA GLU A 56 2.15 14.15 17.31
C GLU A 56 3.67 14.22 17.42
N GLN A 57 4.29 13.16 17.94
CA GLN A 57 5.75 13.07 18.10
C GLN A 57 6.47 12.53 16.86
N CYS A 58 5.72 12.17 15.80
CA CYS A 58 6.24 11.52 14.59
C CYS A 58 7.06 10.25 14.89
N THR A 59 6.52 9.38 15.75
CA THR A 59 7.21 8.14 16.15
C THR A 59 6.42 6.89 15.78
N LEU A 60 7.19 5.86 15.39
CA LEU A 60 6.70 4.52 15.09
C LEU A 60 7.68 3.54 15.72
N THR A 61 7.23 2.72 16.67
CA THR A 61 8.09 1.80 17.41
C THR A 61 7.38 0.47 17.68
N PRO A 62 7.99 -0.69 17.35
CA PRO A 62 9.30 -0.87 16.70
C PRO A 62 9.31 -0.38 15.24
N ASP A 63 10.50 -0.10 14.69
CA ASP A 63 10.64 0.33 13.28
C ASP A 63 10.33 -0.86 12.35
N PRO A 64 9.30 -0.78 11.48
CA PRO A 64 8.90 -1.90 10.62
C PRO A 64 9.92 -2.24 9.52
N THR A 65 10.86 -1.32 9.24
CA THR A 65 11.89 -1.48 8.20
C THR A 65 13.20 -2.02 8.73
N ASP A 66 13.37 -2.10 10.05
CA ASP A 66 14.58 -2.61 10.68
C ASP A 66 14.69 -4.13 10.51
N PRO A 67 15.76 -4.66 9.86
CA PRO A 67 15.97 -6.09 9.70
C PRO A 67 16.51 -6.77 10.98
N THR A 68 16.68 -6.06 12.10
CA THR A 68 17.25 -6.61 13.33
C THR A 68 16.21 -7.25 14.26
N THR A 69 16.67 -7.98 15.28
CA THR A 69 15.92 -8.86 16.19
C THR A 69 14.93 -8.14 17.14
N SER A 70 14.57 -6.89 16.89
CA SER A 70 13.59 -6.12 17.67
C SER A 70 12.14 -6.46 17.29
N LEU A 71 11.93 -7.10 16.14
CA LEU A 71 10.65 -7.65 15.68
C LEU A 71 10.57 -9.15 16.02
N THR A 72 9.40 -9.66 16.44
CA THR A 72 9.26 -11.10 16.81
C THR A 72 9.48 -12.04 15.62
N SER A 73 9.32 -11.52 14.40
CA SER A 73 9.85 -12.09 13.18
C SER A 73 11.11 -11.30 12.84
N ALA A 74 12.29 -11.92 12.81
CA ALA A 74 13.59 -11.26 12.52
C ALA A 74 13.73 -10.69 11.08
N ASN A 75 12.61 -10.40 10.44
CA ASN A 75 12.48 -9.91 9.08
C ASN A 75 11.63 -8.64 9.10
N LYS A 76 12.01 -7.69 8.25
CA LYS A 76 11.23 -6.53 7.84
C LYS A 76 9.75 -6.90 7.58
N ASP A 77 8.82 -6.12 8.15
CA ASP A 77 7.37 -6.33 7.95
C ASP A 77 6.90 -5.68 6.64
N ASP A 78 7.19 -6.35 5.53
CA ASP A 78 6.77 -5.92 4.20
C ASP A 78 5.24 -5.82 4.08
N GLY A 79 4.48 -6.60 4.85
CA GLY A 79 3.02 -6.57 4.85
C GLY A 79 2.49 -5.24 5.41
N PHE A 80 2.98 -4.87 6.60
CA PHE A 80 2.68 -3.59 7.23
C PHE A 80 3.11 -2.41 6.35
N ILE A 81 4.35 -2.42 5.86
CA ILE A 81 4.91 -1.34 5.04
C ILE A 81 4.06 -1.10 3.79
N ASN A 82 3.70 -2.16 3.06
CA ASN A 82 2.91 -2.06 1.84
C ASN A 82 1.49 -1.57 2.13
N LEU A 83 0.81 -2.11 3.14
CA LEU A 83 -0.55 -1.71 3.50
C LEU A 83 -0.64 -0.24 3.91
N VAL A 84 0.29 0.19 4.76
CA VAL A 84 0.33 1.58 5.23
C VAL A 84 0.67 2.54 4.08
N SER A 85 1.64 2.20 3.23
CA SER A 85 2.01 3.03 2.09
C SER A 85 0.88 3.16 1.07
N LEU A 86 0.16 2.07 0.78
CA LEU A 86 -1.02 2.10 -0.08
C LEU A 86 -2.14 2.94 0.52
N LYS A 87 -2.41 2.80 1.83
CA LYS A 87 -3.42 3.62 2.51
C LYS A 87 -3.04 5.10 2.51
N ALA A 88 -1.78 5.43 2.77
CA ALA A 88 -1.27 6.80 2.72
C ALA A 88 -1.43 7.40 1.31
N SER A 89 -1.14 6.62 0.25
CA SER A 89 -1.37 7.06 -1.13
C SER A 89 -2.84 7.39 -1.40
N CYS A 90 -3.78 6.55 -0.95
CA CYS A 90 -5.23 6.79 -1.11
C CYS A 90 -5.68 8.09 -0.39
N ILE A 91 -5.13 8.38 0.80
CA ILE A 91 -5.40 9.64 1.53
C ILE A 91 -4.90 10.86 0.72
N ILE A 92 -3.67 10.79 0.20
CA ILE A 92 -3.07 11.90 -0.57
C ILE A 92 -3.84 12.13 -1.87
N MET A 93 -4.09 11.08 -2.64
CA MET A 93 -4.86 11.14 -3.89
C MET A 93 -6.28 11.68 -3.66
N GLY A 94 -6.89 11.38 -2.52
CA GLY A 94 -8.18 11.96 -2.13
C GLY A 94 -8.11 13.48 -1.91
N SER A 95 -7.00 13.98 -1.35
CA SER A 95 -6.76 15.41 -1.19
C SER A 95 -6.54 16.13 -2.52
N GLU A 96 -5.87 15.48 -3.48
CA GLU A 96 -5.71 16.00 -4.84
C GLU A 96 -7.03 16.03 -5.60
N MET A 97 -7.81 14.96 -5.52
CA MET A 97 -9.15 14.89 -6.10
C MET A 97 -10.02 16.03 -5.60
N LYS A 98 -10.03 16.29 -4.29
CA LYS A 98 -10.78 17.41 -3.71
C LYS A 98 -10.31 18.76 -4.24
N THR A 99 -9.00 18.96 -4.37
CA THR A 99 -8.43 20.23 -4.84
C THR A 99 -8.74 20.46 -6.32
N GLN A 100 -8.63 19.43 -7.15
CA GLN A 100 -8.85 19.52 -8.60
C GLN A 100 -10.34 19.54 -8.96
N ALA A 101 -11.19 18.91 -8.14
CA ALA A 101 -12.64 19.05 -8.25
C ALA A 101 -13.11 20.50 -7.99
N LEU A 102 -12.49 21.22 -7.05
CA LEU A 102 -12.79 22.64 -6.81
C LEU A 102 -12.35 23.54 -7.97
N ASN A 103 -11.29 23.16 -8.67
CA ASN A 103 -10.78 23.89 -9.83
C ASN A 103 -11.45 23.48 -11.16
N ALA A 104 -12.42 22.57 -11.13
CA ALA A 104 -13.10 22.10 -12.32
C ALA A 104 -14.06 23.16 -12.86
N VAL A 105 -13.58 23.96 -13.82
CA VAL A 105 -14.37 24.99 -14.50
C VAL A 105 -14.56 24.60 -15.96
N ARG A 106 -15.77 24.84 -16.47
CA ARG A 106 -16.07 24.76 -17.90
C ARG A 106 -16.53 26.14 -18.40
N VAL A 107 -15.86 26.64 -19.42
CA VAL A 107 -16.22 27.89 -20.11
C VAL A 107 -16.45 27.58 -21.58
N ASN A 108 -17.58 28.02 -22.10
CA ASN A 108 -17.87 27.97 -23.54
C ASN A 108 -17.97 29.41 -24.05
N ASP A 109 -17.24 29.73 -25.12
CA ASP A 109 -17.33 30.98 -25.87
C ASP A 109 -17.51 30.64 -27.36
N GLY A 110 -18.76 30.67 -27.82
CA GLY A 110 -19.13 30.26 -29.17
C GLY A 110 -18.68 28.82 -29.50
N PRO A 111 -17.88 28.59 -30.56
CA PRO A 111 -17.36 27.27 -30.92
C PRO A 111 -16.14 26.83 -30.06
N SER A 112 -15.58 27.72 -29.24
CA SER A 112 -14.44 27.42 -28.38
C SER A 112 -14.92 27.03 -26.99
N SER A 113 -14.38 25.96 -26.42
CA SER A 113 -14.64 25.60 -25.04
C SER A 113 -13.39 25.09 -24.35
N ILE A 114 -13.26 25.45 -23.07
CA ILE A 114 -12.27 24.88 -22.16
C ILE A 114 -13.06 24.14 -21.10
N ASP A 115 -12.79 22.85 -20.94
CA ASP A 115 -13.47 21.99 -19.98
C ASP A 115 -12.45 21.28 -19.10
N MET A 116 -12.30 21.74 -17.85
CA MET A 116 -11.42 21.11 -16.86
C MET A 116 -12.13 19.99 -16.07
N THR A 117 -13.42 19.74 -16.30
CA THR A 117 -14.15 18.67 -15.59
C THR A 117 -13.66 17.27 -15.95
N ALA A 118 -13.13 17.09 -17.17
CA ALA A 118 -12.54 15.83 -17.61
C ALA A 118 -11.30 15.46 -16.79
N VAL A 119 -10.48 16.44 -16.42
CA VAL A 119 -9.28 16.22 -15.60
C VAL A 119 -9.69 15.78 -14.19
N ALA A 120 -10.68 16.43 -13.58
CA ALA A 120 -11.20 16.04 -12.28
C ALA A 120 -11.77 14.60 -12.29
N ASN A 121 -12.43 14.19 -13.36
CA ASN A 121 -12.91 12.81 -13.53
C ASN A 121 -11.77 11.79 -13.64
N TYR A 122 -10.68 12.13 -14.33
CA TYR A 122 -9.51 11.26 -14.42
C TYR A 122 -8.83 11.08 -13.06
N ILE A 123 -8.70 12.16 -12.29
CA ILE A 123 -8.12 12.10 -10.93
C ILE A 123 -9.01 11.28 -9.99
N LYS A 124 -10.34 11.39 -10.12
CA LYS A 124 -11.27 10.51 -9.41
C LYS A 124 -11.02 9.03 -9.74
N TYR A 125 -10.81 8.69 -11.00
CA TYR A 125 -10.48 7.32 -11.39
C TYR A 125 -9.16 6.84 -10.76
N LEU A 126 -8.12 7.68 -10.72
CA LEU A 126 -6.86 7.34 -10.06
C LEU A 126 -7.02 7.15 -8.55
N TYR A 127 -7.82 8.00 -7.90
CA TYR A 127 -8.17 7.86 -6.50
C TYR A 127 -8.88 6.52 -6.22
N GLU A 128 -9.93 6.21 -6.97
CA GLU A 128 -10.66 4.94 -6.85
C GLU A 128 -9.74 3.74 -7.09
N TYR A 129 -8.83 3.84 -8.07
CA TYR A 129 -7.85 2.80 -8.37
C TYR A 129 -6.86 2.58 -7.21
N SER A 130 -6.31 3.65 -6.63
CA SER A 130 -5.40 3.57 -5.47
C SER A 130 -6.07 2.94 -4.25
N CYS A 131 -7.29 3.37 -3.92
CA CYS A 131 -8.02 2.83 -2.78
C CYS A 131 -8.46 1.37 -3.02
N LYS A 132 -8.82 1.01 -4.26
CA LYS A 132 -9.09 -0.39 -4.62
C LYS A 132 -7.86 -1.27 -4.45
N LYS A 133 -6.65 -0.79 -4.77
CA LYS A 133 -5.41 -1.55 -4.55
C LYS A 133 -5.13 -1.80 -3.08
N TYR A 134 -5.45 -0.85 -2.22
CA TYR A 134 -5.42 -1.05 -0.77
C TYR A 134 -6.40 -2.16 -0.35
N ASP A 135 -7.65 -2.13 -0.81
CA ASP A 135 -8.65 -3.14 -0.44
C ASP A 135 -8.28 -4.55 -0.95
N GLU A 136 -7.79 -4.64 -2.19
CA GLU A 136 -7.27 -5.90 -2.76
C GLU A 136 -6.11 -6.46 -1.92
N TYR A 137 -5.16 -5.61 -1.53
CA TYR A 137 -4.01 -6.04 -0.74
C TYR A 137 -4.40 -6.40 0.70
N LYS A 138 -5.31 -5.64 1.32
CA LYS A 138 -5.91 -5.97 2.63
C LYS A 138 -6.60 -7.31 2.61
N PHE A 139 -7.40 -7.58 1.57
CA PHE A 139 -8.06 -8.87 1.41
C PHE A 139 -7.03 -10.01 1.27
N ASN A 140 -5.99 -9.82 0.47
CA ASN A 140 -4.92 -10.82 0.31
C ASN A 140 -4.14 -11.07 1.61
N TYR A 141 -3.89 -10.01 2.39
CA TYR A 141 -3.25 -10.10 3.70
C TYR A 141 -4.14 -10.90 4.67
N ALA A 142 -5.43 -10.57 4.75
CA ALA A 142 -6.39 -11.29 5.59
C ALA A 142 -6.63 -12.75 5.14
N ALA A 143 -6.50 -13.03 3.85
CA ALA A 143 -6.57 -14.39 3.30
C ALA A 143 -5.32 -15.25 3.62
N GLY A 144 -4.36 -14.74 4.39
CA GLY A 144 -3.17 -15.46 4.81
C GLY A 144 -2.08 -15.53 3.74
N ASN A 145 -2.20 -14.77 2.65
CA ASN A 145 -1.18 -14.72 1.59
C ASN A 145 -0.09 -13.69 1.92
N ASN A 146 0.42 -13.76 3.16
CA ASN A 146 1.43 -12.86 3.66
C ASN A 146 2.81 -13.33 3.16
N ALA A 147 3.11 -13.13 1.88
CA ALA A 147 4.41 -13.38 1.25
C ALA A 147 5.05 -14.78 1.45
N VAL A 148 4.32 -15.80 1.91
CA VAL A 148 4.80 -17.19 1.98
C VAL A 148 4.60 -17.86 0.61
N GLY A 149 5.41 -17.45 -0.37
CA GLY A 149 5.49 -18.08 -1.70
C GLY A 149 5.18 -17.15 -2.86
N LYS A 150 6.13 -16.30 -3.25
CA LYS A 150 6.08 -15.59 -4.54
C LYS A 150 6.34 -16.60 -5.67
N ALA A 151 5.31 -16.99 -6.41
CA ALA A 151 5.47 -17.71 -7.68
C ALA A 151 5.48 -16.70 -8.83
N ILE A 152 6.65 -16.43 -9.40
CA ILE A 152 6.75 -15.72 -10.68
C ILE A 152 6.44 -16.74 -11.77
N LEU A 153 5.19 -16.77 -12.21
CA LEU A 153 4.80 -17.53 -13.40
C LEU A 153 5.05 -16.64 -14.62
N SER A 154 6.09 -16.97 -15.38
CA SER A 154 6.25 -16.41 -16.72
C SER A 154 5.06 -16.85 -17.60
N PRO A 155 4.75 -16.15 -18.71
CA PRO A 155 3.57 -16.42 -19.55
C PRO A 155 3.51 -17.83 -20.18
N TYR A 156 4.52 -18.67 -19.98
CA TYR A 156 4.58 -20.05 -20.46
C TYR A 156 5.04 -20.99 -19.34
N SER A 157 4.10 -21.41 -18.49
CA SER A 157 4.30 -22.62 -17.69
C SER A 157 3.05 -23.51 -17.76
N PRO A 158 2.91 -24.33 -18.81
CA PRO A 158 1.90 -25.37 -18.86
C PRO A 158 2.40 -26.55 -18.04
N GLY A 159 2.16 -26.55 -16.73
CA GLY A 159 2.57 -27.67 -15.87
C GLY A 159 2.52 -27.50 -14.35
N SER A 160 1.86 -26.47 -13.80
CA SER A 160 1.75 -26.30 -12.34
C SER A 160 0.55 -27.00 -11.70
N ASP A 161 -0.24 -27.75 -12.46
CA ASP A 161 -1.27 -28.63 -11.92
C ASP A 161 -0.70 -30.05 -11.80
N VAL A 162 -0.18 -30.38 -10.61
CA VAL A 162 -0.45 -31.59 -9.80
C VAL A 162 0.62 -31.64 -8.70
N VAL A 163 0.38 -30.98 -7.56
CA VAL A 163 0.99 -31.35 -6.28
C VAL A 163 -0.11 -31.89 -5.39
N GLN A 164 -0.44 -33.17 -5.60
CA GLN A 164 -1.31 -33.90 -4.68
C GLN A 164 -0.44 -34.46 -3.55
N ARG A 165 -0.50 -33.83 -2.36
CA ARG A 165 0.08 -34.39 -1.14
C ARG A 165 -0.73 -35.61 -0.72
N SER A 166 -0.21 -36.81 -0.97
CA SER A 166 -0.63 -38.03 -0.27
C SER A 166 0.54 -38.58 0.53
N TYR A 167 0.55 -38.30 1.83
CA TYR A 167 1.17 -39.17 2.82
C TYR A 167 0.05 -39.67 3.71
N ASP A 168 -0.22 -40.97 3.66
CA ASP A 168 -0.69 -41.67 4.85
C ASP A 168 -0.23 -43.13 4.84
N TYR A 169 0.66 -43.44 5.77
CA TYR A 169 1.08 -44.78 6.15
C TYR A 169 -0.05 -45.40 6.99
N VAL A 170 -0.73 -46.43 6.48
CA VAL A 170 -1.56 -47.29 7.33
C VAL A 170 -1.19 -48.76 7.15
N ARG A 171 -0.80 -49.35 8.28
CA ARG A 171 -0.40 -50.74 8.56
C ARG A 171 -1.41 -51.80 8.09
N GLY A 172 -0.92 -53.00 7.81
CA GLY A 172 -1.72 -54.23 7.85
C GLY A 172 -0.91 -55.49 7.56
N TYR A 173 -0.68 -56.31 8.60
CA TYR A 173 -0.19 -57.69 8.51
C TYR A 173 -1.14 -58.57 7.67
N PHE A 174 -0.61 -59.61 6.99
CA PHE A 174 -0.95 -61.04 7.18
C PHE A 174 -0.55 -61.89 5.96
N ARG A 175 0.25 -62.94 6.26
CA ARG A 175 0.56 -64.20 5.56
C ARG A 175 1.19 -64.16 4.17
#